data_AF-A0A1V6MH42-F1
#
_entry.id   AF-A0A1V6MH42-F1
#
_cell.length_a   1.000
_cell.length_b   1.000
_cell.length_c   1.000
_cell.angle_alpha   90.00
_cell.angle_beta   90.00
_cell.angle_gamma   90.00
#
_symmetry.space_group_name_H-M   'P 1'
#
loop_
_entity.id
_entity.type
_entity.pdbx_description
1 polymer ?
#
loop_
_entity_poly.entity_id
_entity_poly.type
_entity_poly.pdbx_seq_one_letter_code
_entity_poly.pdbx_strand_id
1 'polypeptide(L)'
;MSSHTSPDATGDRVARLLSQYAARRERTVDDHMFRGAEQAPAPGAFRLQLFDAAAVRPVVLAIQTVDDGPSLINRAEAYASAVWRCHRPDDAEPPLWIQRQLDEPGDDESPFQLVTFTVVGHHRLAEPRWHRLTAAQVEHLLGQPADGSRGDGYQPPPAEPEEIPVYEITPVAALPQPRPFREPHCMPGPNSWRRLLFWRTHPARPASCCWYHQQDWTRLSETAITLIEDAHRDGATGCDIAPYALDKARAAGPAADNHALHTLLAPSLAICATSAFTNGQHRVQAMRDQGVIRTITVRWHTPGAPTETDLG
;
A
#
# COMPACT_ATOMS: atom_id res chain seq x y z
N MET A 1 -1.38 -9.50 -22.84
CA MET A 1 -0.43 -10.65 -22.83
C MET A 1 -0.46 -11.24 -21.44
N SER A 2 -1.24 -12.30 -21.26
CA SER A 2 -1.40 -12.98 -19.98
C SER A 2 -0.15 -13.82 -19.71
N SER A 3 0.65 -13.43 -18.72
CA SER A 3 1.73 -14.27 -18.21
C SER A 3 1.11 -15.44 -17.45
N HIS A 4 0.90 -16.55 -18.14
CA HIS A 4 0.67 -17.86 -17.51
C HIS A 4 1.89 -18.20 -16.65
N THR A 5 1.79 -17.96 -15.36
CA THR A 5 2.73 -18.52 -14.38
C THR A 5 2.24 -19.94 -14.11
N SER A 6 3.06 -20.93 -14.45
CA SER A 6 2.72 -22.35 -14.29
C SER A 6 2.43 -22.67 -12.81
N PRO A 7 1.32 -23.34 -12.47
CA PRO A 7 0.89 -23.58 -11.09
C PRO A 7 1.77 -24.59 -10.30
N ASP A 8 2.69 -25.33 -10.94
CA ASP A 8 3.43 -26.43 -10.29
C ASP A 8 4.69 -26.04 -9.50
N ALA A 9 5.37 -24.95 -9.87
CA ALA A 9 6.68 -24.62 -9.26
C ALA A 9 6.59 -24.19 -7.79
N THR A 10 5.41 -23.71 -7.37
CA THR A 10 5.18 -23.20 -6.00
C THR A 10 4.83 -24.33 -5.03
N GLY A 11 4.04 -25.31 -5.47
CA GLY A 11 3.65 -26.47 -4.66
C GLY A 11 4.85 -27.31 -4.25
N ASP A 12 5.75 -27.59 -5.20
CA ASP A 12 6.99 -28.36 -4.98
C ASP A 12 7.94 -27.70 -3.98
N ARG A 13 7.94 -26.37 -3.91
CA ARG A 13 8.80 -25.64 -2.97
C ARG A 13 8.27 -25.72 -1.55
N VAL A 14 6.97 -25.51 -1.36
CA VAL A 14 6.32 -25.64 -0.04
C VAL A 14 6.44 -27.06 0.48
N ALA A 15 6.18 -28.07 -0.36
CA ALA A 15 6.29 -29.48 0.04
C ALA A 15 7.70 -29.85 0.52
N ARG A 16 8.76 -29.40 -0.20
CA ARG A 16 10.15 -29.61 0.22
C ARG A 16 10.50 -28.91 1.53
N LEU A 17 10.00 -27.70 1.74
CA LEU A 17 10.22 -26.97 2.98
C LEU A 17 9.53 -27.66 4.16
N LEU A 18 8.29 -28.12 3.97
CA LEU A 18 7.57 -28.91 4.96
C LEU A 18 8.34 -30.17 5.33
N SER A 19 8.81 -30.94 4.34
CA SER A 19 9.53 -32.18 4.61
C SER A 19 10.89 -31.94 5.27
N GLN A 20 11.58 -30.84 4.94
CA GLN A 20 12.90 -30.52 5.50
C GLN A 20 12.83 -29.97 6.93
N TYR A 21 11.82 -29.15 7.23
CA TYR A 21 11.80 -28.36 8.46
C TYR A 21 10.67 -28.70 9.43
N ALA A 22 9.73 -29.59 9.09
CA ALA A 22 8.71 -30.03 10.04
C ALA A 22 9.36 -30.70 11.25
N ALA A 23 9.03 -30.20 12.44
CA ALA A 23 9.53 -30.72 13.71
C ALA A 23 8.58 -30.29 14.83
N ARG A 24 8.55 -31.06 15.91
CA ARG A 24 7.88 -30.67 17.15
C ARG A 24 8.67 -29.54 17.80
N ARG A 25 8.12 -28.33 17.77
CA ARG A 25 8.72 -27.13 18.36
C ARG A 25 8.03 -26.74 19.65
N GLU A 26 8.73 -25.98 20.47
CA GLU A 26 8.17 -25.27 21.63
C GLU A 26 8.06 -23.78 21.30
N ARG A 27 6.98 -23.13 21.75
CA ARG A 27 6.84 -21.67 21.61
C ARG A 27 7.64 -20.99 22.71
N THR A 28 8.72 -20.31 22.32
CA THR A 28 9.66 -19.66 23.26
C THR A 28 9.40 -18.16 23.40
N VAL A 29 8.73 -17.55 22.42
CA VAL A 29 8.32 -16.14 22.46
C VAL A 29 6.86 -16.05 22.02
N ASP A 30 6.10 -15.21 22.70
CA ASP A 30 4.74 -14.81 22.32
C ASP A 30 4.53 -13.32 22.68
N ASP A 31 5.13 -12.43 21.89
CA ASP A 31 5.03 -10.98 22.07
C ASP A 31 3.86 -10.46 21.23
N HIS A 32 2.86 -9.88 21.89
CA HIS A 32 1.64 -9.43 21.22
C HIS A 32 1.82 -8.09 20.51
N MET A 33 2.87 -7.33 20.83
CA MET A 33 3.09 -5.96 20.37
C MET A 33 4.53 -5.74 19.90
N PHE A 34 5.14 -6.74 19.26
CA PHE A 34 6.50 -6.63 18.75
C PHE A 34 6.59 -5.50 17.73
N ARG A 35 7.56 -4.60 17.91
CA ARG A 35 7.83 -3.47 17.01
C ARG A 35 9.21 -3.62 16.41
N GLY A 36 9.28 -3.73 15.08
CA GLY A 36 10.55 -3.91 14.38
C GLY A 36 11.39 -2.64 14.34
N ALA A 37 12.34 -2.51 15.27
CA ALA A 37 13.34 -1.43 15.42
C ALA A 37 12.81 0.02 15.53
N GLU A 38 13.29 0.73 16.55
CA GLU A 38 12.84 2.05 17.04
C GLU A 38 12.95 3.24 16.06
N GLN A 39 13.53 3.07 14.86
CA GLN A 39 13.93 4.20 13.99
C GLN A 39 12.87 4.65 12.96
N ALA A 40 11.69 4.03 12.91
CA ALA A 40 10.61 4.50 12.04
C ALA A 40 9.69 5.48 12.79
N PRO A 41 9.23 6.57 12.17
CA PRO A 41 8.36 7.57 12.81
C PRO A 41 7.02 7.00 13.29
N ALA A 42 6.59 5.86 12.74
CA ALA A 42 5.52 5.02 13.28
C ALA A 42 5.89 3.54 13.03
N PRO A 43 6.52 2.83 13.99
CA PRO A 43 6.85 1.43 13.80
C PRO A 43 5.55 0.62 13.90
N GLY A 44 5.21 -0.08 12.82
CA GLY A 44 4.10 -1.04 12.86
C GLY A 44 4.35 -2.10 13.93
N ALA A 45 3.28 -2.55 14.57
CA ALA A 45 3.29 -3.61 15.56
C ALA A 45 2.74 -4.90 14.95
N PHE A 46 3.13 -6.05 15.48
CA PHE A 46 2.52 -7.33 15.14
C PHE A 46 2.71 -8.31 16.31
N ARG A 47 1.88 -9.36 16.38
CA ARG A 47 2.16 -10.49 17.27
C ARG A 47 3.29 -11.30 16.69
N LEU A 48 4.34 -11.51 17.47
CA LEU A 48 5.44 -12.37 17.18
C LEU A 48 5.34 -13.63 18.04
N GLN A 49 5.15 -14.78 17.38
CA GLN A 49 5.36 -16.08 18.00
C GLN A 49 6.64 -16.72 17.44
N LEU A 50 7.58 -17.07 18.32
CA LEU A 50 8.80 -17.79 17.94
C LEU A 50 8.73 -19.23 18.43
N PHE A 51 9.02 -20.16 17.54
CA PHE A 51 8.97 -21.59 17.79
C PHE A 51 10.32 -22.23 17.52
N ASP A 52 10.84 -22.94 18.52
CA ASP A 52 12.18 -23.53 18.50
C ASP A 52 12.19 -25.04 18.68
N ALA A 53 13.21 -25.67 18.12
CA ALA A 53 13.55 -27.07 18.35
C ALA A 53 15.07 -27.26 18.23
N ALA A 54 15.61 -28.25 18.93
CA ALA A 54 17.03 -28.57 18.83
C ALA A 54 17.41 -28.98 17.40
N ALA A 55 18.51 -28.42 16.89
CA ALA A 55 19.08 -28.73 15.57
C ALA A 55 18.16 -28.50 14.36
N VAL A 56 17.06 -27.75 14.53
CA VAL A 56 16.17 -27.36 13.44
C VAL A 56 16.02 -25.85 13.42
N ARG A 57 15.96 -25.28 12.22
CA ARG A 57 15.76 -23.85 12.03
C ARG A 57 14.48 -23.35 12.75
N PRO A 58 14.55 -22.27 13.53
CA PRO A 58 13.39 -21.67 14.20
C PRO A 58 12.31 -21.24 13.21
N VAL A 59 11.06 -21.20 13.66
CA VAL A 59 9.92 -20.69 12.88
C VAL A 59 9.32 -19.50 13.60
N VAL A 60 9.10 -18.42 12.86
CA VAL A 60 8.38 -17.23 13.29
C VAL A 60 7.00 -17.26 12.66
N LEU A 61 5.98 -16.98 13.48
CA LEU A 61 4.65 -16.62 13.02
C LEU A 61 4.37 -15.16 13.41
N ALA A 62 4.29 -14.29 12.41
CA ALA A 62 3.99 -12.88 12.53
C ALA A 62 2.54 -12.58 12.13
N ILE A 63 1.76 -11.97 13.01
CA ILE A 63 0.33 -11.73 12.79
C ILE A 63 0.00 -10.26 13.00
N GLN A 64 -0.61 -9.62 12.01
CA GLN A 64 -0.86 -8.19 11.99
C GLN A 64 -2.27 -7.88 11.46
N THR A 65 -2.96 -6.88 12.00
CA THR A 65 -4.19 -6.31 11.40
C THR A 65 -3.86 -5.16 10.45
N VAL A 66 -4.82 -4.66 9.67
CA VAL A 66 -4.59 -3.49 8.81
C VAL A 66 -4.26 -2.20 9.58
N ASP A 67 -4.75 -2.08 10.82
CA ASP A 67 -4.59 -0.89 11.66
C ASP A 67 -3.28 -0.87 12.46
N ASP A 68 -2.53 -1.97 12.45
CA ASP A 68 -1.28 -2.15 13.21
C ASP A 68 -0.08 -1.39 12.59
N GLY A 69 -0.31 -0.49 11.61
CA GLY A 69 0.69 0.30 10.91
C GLY A 69 1.19 -0.33 9.60
N PRO A 70 2.43 -0.03 9.14
CA PRO A 70 2.94 -0.54 7.87
C PRO A 70 2.86 -2.06 7.76
N SER A 71 2.25 -2.54 6.68
CA SER A 71 1.90 -3.96 6.51
C SER A 71 3.09 -4.91 6.50
N LEU A 72 2.88 -6.15 6.98
CA LEU A 72 3.86 -7.24 6.94
C LEU A 72 4.34 -7.51 5.51
N ILE A 73 3.49 -7.30 4.50
CA ILE A 73 3.85 -7.45 3.08
C ILE A 73 4.86 -6.38 2.67
N ASN A 74 4.61 -5.11 3.00
CA ASN A 74 5.45 -4.00 2.53
C ASN A 74 6.77 -3.88 3.31
N ARG A 75 6.84 -4.48 4.51
CA ARG A 75 7.98 -4.38 5.44
C ARG A 75 8.55 -5.73 5.84
N ALA A 76 8.24 -6.79 5.11
CA ALA A 76 8.62 -8.17 5.41
C ALA A 76 10.12 -8.31 5.73
N GLU A 77 10.99 -7.76 4.88
CA GLU A 77 12.44 -7.84 5.04
C GLU A 77 12.90 -7.11 6.31
N ALA A 78 12.34 -5.93 6.56
CA ALA A 78 12.70 -5.10 7.71
C ALA A 78 12.29 -5.77 9.03
N TYR A 79 11.07 -6.30 9.09
CA TYR A 79 10.54 -6.99 10.27
C TYR A 79 11.24 -8.32 10.51
N ALA A 80 11.40 -9.16 9.49
CA ALA A 80 12.12 -10.42 9.61
C ALA A 80 13.59 -10.21 10.01
N SER A 81 14.25 -9.18 9.46
CA SER A 81 15.61 -8.81 9.86
C SER A 81 15.66 -8.33 11.32
N ALA A 82 14.64 -7.61 11.80
CA ALA A 82 14.57 -7.15 13.18
C ALA A 82 14.39 -8.33 14.16
N VAL A 83 13.48 -9.26 13.85
CA VAL A 83 13.29 -10.47 14.65
C VAL A 83 14.56 -11.33 14.68
N TRP A 84 15.24 -11.48 13.54
CA TRP A 84 16.53 -12.18 13.48
C TRP A 84 17.56 -11.54 14.41
N ARG A 85 17.73 -10.21 14.36
CA ARG A 85 18.63 -9.50 15.30
C ARG A 85 18.27 -9.67 16.76
N CYS A 86 16.99 -9.57 17.11
CA CYS A 86 16.56 -9.54 18.50
C CYS A 86 16.58 -10.92 19.15
N HIS A 87 16.19 -11.97 18.41
CA HIS A 87 15.96 -13.30 18.99
C HIS A 87 16.97 -14.35 18.55
N ARG A 88 17.68 -14.13 17.44
CA ARG A 88 18.64 -15.09 16.87
C ARG A 88 19.92 -14.39 16.37
N PRO A 89 20.56 -13.51 17.18
CA PRO A 89 21.68 -12.68 16.72
C PRO A 89 22.91 -13.48 16.29
N ASP A 90 23.07 -14.71 16.79
CA ASP A 90 24.22 -15.57 16.54
C ASP A 90 23.97 -16.61 15.44
N ASP A 91 22.71 -16.73 14.96
CA ASP A 91 22.36 -17.69 13.92
C ASP A 91 22.81 -17.19 12.55
N ALA A 92 23.42 -18.07 11.74
CA ALA A 92 23.89 -17.74 10.39
C ALA A 92 22.74 -17.49 9.39
N GLU A 93 21.54 -17.99 9.68
CA GLU A 93 20.34 -17.83 8.84
C GLU A 93 19.18 -17.27 9.69
N PRO A 94 18.25 -16.49 9.09
CA PRO A 94 17.09 -15.98 9.81
C PRO A 94 16.14 -17.13 10.19
N PRO A 95 15.23 -16.98 11.15
CA PRO A 95 14.09 -17.89 11.29
C PRO A 95 13.30 -18.06 9.97
N LEU A 96 12.61 -19.19 9.81
CA LEU A 96 11.59 -19.33 8.77
C LEU A 96 10.45 -18.37 9.09
N TRP A 97 10.06 -17.53 8.14
CA TRP A 97 9.08 -16.47 8.36
C TRP A 97 7.72 -16.85 7.79
N ILE A 98 6.76 -17.08 8.68
CA ILE A 98 5.35 -17.21 8.34
C ILE A 98 4.67 -15.93 8.78
N GLN A 99 3.83 -15.38 7.91
CA GLN A 99 3.02 -14.22 8.23
C GLN A 99 1.54 -14.45 7.97
N ARG A 100 0.73 -13.68 8.68
CA ARG A 100 -0.71 -13.58 8.46
C ARG A 100 -1.12 -12.12 8.61
N GLN A 101 -1.70 -11.55 7.56
CA GLN A 101 -2.31 -10.22 7.59
C GLN A 101 -3.81 -10.43 7.75
N LEU A 102 -4.42 -9.88 8.79
CA LEU A 102 -5.84 -9.94 9.09
C LEU A 102 -6.50 -8.65 8.62
N ASP A 103 -7.72 -8.74 8.08
CA ASP A 103 -8.52 -7.54 7.81
C ASP A 103 -9.02 -6.92 9.13
N GLU A 104 -9.43 -7.76 10.09
CA GLU A 104 -9.85 -7.35 11.43
C GLU A 104 -9.46 -8.40 12.48
N PRO A 105 -9.44 -8.06 13.79
CA PRO A 105 -9.21 -9.04 14.84
C PRO A 105 -10.25 -10.17 14.79
N GLY A 106 -9.81 -11.41 14.65
CA GLY A 106 -10.68 -12.59 14.56
C GLY A 106 -11.00 -13.05 13.13
N ASP A 107 -10.38 -12.43 12.12
CA ASP A 107 -10.47 -12.90 10.74
C ASP A 107 -9.84 -14.30 10.57
N ASP A 108 -10.68 -15.28 10.25
CA ASP A 108 -10.29 -16.68 10.01
C ASP A 108 -10.04 -16.99 8.53
N GLU A 109 -10.47 -16.11 7.61
CA GLU A 109 -10.35 -16.30 6.16
C GLU A 109 -8.98 -15.89 5.61
N SER A 110 -8.32 -14.95 6.30
CA SER A 110 -7.00 -14.47 5.89
C SER A 110 -5.94 -15.59 5.87
N PRO A 111 -5.26 -15.82 4.74
CA PRO A 111 -4.37 -16.96 4.57
C PRO A 111 -3.03 -16.74 5.27
N PHE A 112 -2.43 -17.84 5.74
CA PHE A 112 -1.02 -17.86 6.11
C PHE A 112 -0.14 -17.78 4.85
N GLN A 113 0.99 -17.11 4.99
CA GLN A 113 1.99 -16.98 3.94
C GLN A 113 3.37 -17.29 4.48
N LEU A 114 4.05 -18.25 3.88
CA LEU A 114 5.48 -18.43 4.06
C LEU A 114 6.21 -17.41 3.18
N VAL A 115 7.10 -16.62 3.78
CA VAL A 115 7.95 -15.68 3.06
C VAL A 115 9.38 -16.21 3.06
N THR A 116 9.95 -16.34 1.87
CA THR A 116 11.36 -16.67 1.69
C THR A 116 12.12 -15.41 1.27
N PHE A 117 13.38 -15.31 1.69
CA PHE A 117 14.23 -14.14 1.47
C PHE A 117 15.59 -14.56 0.92
N THR A 118 16.23 -13.67 0.17
CA THR A 118 17.65 -13.71 -0.13
C THR A 118 18.42 -13.07 1.03
N VAL A 119 19.39 -13.77 1.61
CA VAL A 119 20.29 -13.21 2.64
C VAL A 119 21.39 -12.42 1.92
N VAL A 120 21.40 -11.10 2.11
CA VAL A 120 22.35 -10.18 1.43
C VAL A 120 23.41 -9.61 2.37
N GLY A 121 23.37 -10.01 3.64
CA GLY A 121 24.35 -9.63 4.65
C GLY A 121 23.91 -10.07 6.04
N HIS A 122 24.77 -9.82 7.03
CA HIS A 122 24.47 -10.12 8.43
C HIS A 122 23.21 -9.37 8.88
N HIS A 123 22.16 -10.12 9.23
CA HIS A 123 20.85 -9.57 9.59
C HIS A 123 20.22 -8.66 8.53
N ARG A 124 20.48 -8.95 7.25
CA ARG A 124 19.91 -8.21 6.11
C ARG A 124 19.29 -9.15 5.09
N LEU A 125 18.01 -8.91 4.83
CA LEU A 125 17.18 -9.68 3.91
C LEU A 125 16.75 -8.82 2.73
N ALA A 126 16.56 -9.47 1.57
CA ALA A 126 16.09 -8.86 0.35
C ALA A 126 15.23 -9.85 -0.45
N GLU A 127 14.60 -9.36 -1.52
CA GLU A 127 13.89 -10.18 -2.51
C GLU A 127 12.85 -11.14 -1.92
N PRO A 128 11.88 -10.66 -1.13
CA PRO A 128 10.86 -11.49 -0.52
C PRO A 128 10.03 -12.21 -1.59
N ARG A 129 9.68 -13.47 -1.31
CA ARG A 129 8.76 -14.27 -2.12
C ARG A 129 7.75 -14.96 -1.23
N TRP A 130 6.47 -14.80 -1.58
CA TRP A 130 5.34 -15.29 -0.81
C TRP A 130 4.81 -16.60 -1.37
N HIS A 131 4.52 -17.53 -0.47
CA HIS A 131 3.92 -18.83 -0.75
C HIS A 131 2.75 -19.04 0.20
N ARG A 132 1.56 -19.34 -0.32
CA ARG A 132 0.38 -19.61 0.52
C ARG A 132 0.58 -20.89 1.31
N LEU A 133 0.16 -20.87 2.57
CA LEU A 133 0.06 -22.03 3.44
C LEU A 133 -1.36 -22.19 3.96
N THR A 134 -1.80 -23.42 4.15
CA THR A 134 -3.00 -23.72 4.95
C THR A 134 -2.66 -23.77 6.44
N ALA A 135 -3.65 -23.63 7.32
CA ALA A 135 -3.46 -23.78 8.77
C ALA A 135 -2.80 -25.13 9.11
N ALA A 136 -3.28 -26.23 8.52
CA ALA A 136 -2.71 -27.56 8.70
C ALA A 136 -1.22 -27.66 8.28
N GLN A 137 -0.80 -26.94 7.24
CA GLN A 137 0.62 -26.89 6.86
C GLN A 137 1.46 -26.11 7.87
N VAL A 138 0.92 -25.03 8.44
CA VAL A 138 1.59 -24.30 9.52
C VAL A 138 1.71 -25.20 10.75
N GLU A 139 0.64 -25.86 11.17
CA GLU A 139 0.66 -26.80 12.30
C GLU A 139 1.66 -27.95 12.07
N HIS A 140 1.75 -28.45 10.85
CA HIS A 140 2.74 -29.46 10.49
C HIS A 140 4.18 -28.95 10.65
N LEU A 141 4.45 -27.69 10.27
CA LEU A 141 5.76 -27.07 10.53
C LEU A 141 6.02 -26.93 12.02
N LEU A 142 5.04 -26.48 12.80
CA LEU A 142 5.23 -26.20 14.23
C LEU A 142 5.23 -27.48 15.09
N GLY A 143 4.60 -28.56 14.61
CA GLY A 143 4.31 -29.77 15.37
C GLY A 143 3.32 -29.56 16.52
N GLN A 144 2.54 -28.48 16.47
CA GLN A 144 1.50 -28.08 17.42
C GLN A 144 0.51 -27.11 16.76
N PRO A 145 -0.69 -26.89 17.34
CA PRO A 145 -1.65 -25.92 16.83
C PRO A 145 -1.04 -24.51 16.72
N ALA A 146 -1.32 -23.84 15.60
CA ALA A 146 -0.91 -22.46 15.37
C ALA A 146 -2.01 -21.52 15.85
N ASP A 147 -1.71 -20.64 16.79
CA ASP A 147 -2.62 -19.55 17.13
C ASP A 147 -2.47 -18.46 16.06
N GLY A 148 -3.42 -18.41 15.12
CA GLY A 148 -3.46 -17.46 14.01
C GLY A 148 -4.05 -16.09 14.37
N SER A 149 -4.42 -15.85 15.62
CA SER A 149 -5.05 -14.60 16.07
C SER A 149 -4.03 -13.57 16.58
N ARG A 150 -4.46 -12.34 16.84
CA ARG A 150 -3.63 -11.35 17.55
C ARG A 150 -3.42 -11.69 19.04
N GLY A 151 -4.11 -12.70 19.58
CA GLY A 151 -4.00 -13.18 20.95
C GLY A 151 -4.66 -12.27 21.99
N ASP A 152 -4.91 -12.80 23.18
CA ASP A 152 -5.62 -12.10 24.27
C ASP A 152 -4.82 -10.91 24.84
N GLY A 153 -3.50 -10.87 24.59
CA GLY A 153 -2.64 -9.75 24.97
C GLY A 153 -2.60 -8.60 23.96
N TYR A 154 -3.38 -8.66 22.88
CA TYR A 154 -3.41 -7.61 21.87
C TYR A 154 -3.94 -6.29 22.44
N GLN A 155 -3.19 -5.22 22.20
CA GLN A 155 -3.60 -3.86 22.51
C GLN A 155 -3.65 -3.09 21.19
N PRO A 156 -4.85 -2.84 20.62
CA PRO A 156 -4.92 -2.06 19.40
C PRO A 156 -4.28 -0.70 19.64
N PRO A 157 -3.58 -0.14 18.65
CA PRO A 157 -3.17 1.25 18.74
C PRO A 157 -4.42 2.11 19.02
N PRO A 158 -4.27 3.21 19.77
CA PRO A 158 -5.37 4.15 19.88
C PRO A 158 -5.82 4.51 18.47
N ALA A 159 -7.13 4.49 18.24
CA ALA A 159 -7.68 4.83 16.94
C ALA A 159 -7.09 6.18 16.51
N GLU A 160 -6.38 6.17 15.38
CA GLU A 160 -5.93 7.44 14.80
C GLU A 160 -7.18 8.27 14.51
N PRO A 161 -7.15 9.59 14.77
CA PRO A 161 -8.30 10.41 14.46
C PRO A 161 -8.61 10.26 12.98
N GLU A 162 -9.87 10.00 12.65
CA GLU A 162 -10.30 9.77 11.27
C GLU A 162 -9.85 10.96 10.41
N GLU A 163 -8.99 10.67 9.42
CA GLU A 163 -8.53 11.70 8.51
C GLU A 163 -9.68 12.12 7.60
N ILE A 164 -9.92 13.42 7.55
CA ILE A 164 -10.96 14.00 6.72
C ILE A 164 -10.33 14.44 5.41
N PRO A 165 -10.84 14.01 4.25
CA PRO A 165 -10.32 14.48 2.97
C PRO A 165 -10.71 15.94 2.75
N VAL A 166 -9.72 16.77 2.48
CA VAL A 166 -9.87 18.18 2.09
C VAL A 166 -9.57 18.27 0.60
N TYR A 167 -10.57 18.71 -0.15
CA TYR A 167 -10.47 18.89 -1.60
C TYR A 167 -9.98 20.29 -1.92
N GLU A 168 -8.89 20.37 -2.68
CA GLU A 168 -8.25 21.62 -3.07
C GLU A 168 -8.19 21.76 -4.59
N ILE A 169 -8.44 22.98 -5.07
CA ILE A 169 -8.21 23.34 -6.47
C ILE A 169 -6.75 23.73 -6.62
N THR A 170 -5.97 22.86 -7.26
CA THR A 170 -4.52 23.00 -7.33
C THR A 170 -4.05 23.25 -8.77
N PRO A 171 -3.14 24.22 -9.00
CA PRO A 171 -2.47 24.35 -10.29
C PRO A 171 -1.67 23.08 -10.62
N VAL A 172 -1.90 22.48 -11.79
CA VAL A 172 -1.20 21.24 -12.21
C VAL A 172 0.33 21.43 -12.27
N ALA A 173 0.76 22.66 -12.57
CA ALA A 173 2.16 23.05 -12.59
C ALA A 173 2.82 23.08 -11.19
N ALA A 174 2.03 23.22 -10.11
CA ALA A 174 2.52 23.24 -8.73
C ALA A 174 2.67 21.84 -8.12
N LEU A 175 2.08 20.82 -8.75
CA LEU A 175 2.20 19.43 -8.28
C LEU A 175 3.64 18.90 -8.45
N PRO A 176 4.07 17.89 -7.66
CA PRO A 176 5.36 17.26 -7.83
C PRO A 176 5.60 16.77 -9.26
N GLN A 177 6.86 16.66 -9.67
CA GLN A 177 7.18 16.11 -10.99
C GLN A 177 6.89 14.60 -11.03
N PRO A 178 6.06 14.11 -11.98
CA PRO A 178 5.90 12.68 -12.17
C PRO A 178 7.22 11.98 -12.45
N ARG A 179 7.48 10.88 -11.74
CA ARG A 179 8.64 10.03 -11.96
C ARG A 179 8.33 8.94 -13.00
N PRO A 180 9.34 8.41 -13.71
CA PRO A 180 9.16 7.23 -14.54
C PRO A 180 8.56 6.09 -13.73
N PHE A 181 7.53 5.43 -14.27
CA PHE A 181 6.87 4.31 -13.61
C PHE A 181 6.51 3.25 -14.65
N ARG A 182 7.23 2.12 -14.59
CA ARG A 182 7.05 0.85 -15.35
C ARG A 182 7.03 0.94 -16.90
N GLU A 183 6.50 2.00 -17.49
CA GLU A 183 6.36 2.22 -18.93
C GLU A 183 6.98 3.57 -19.36
N PRO A 184 8.22 3.57 -19.88
CA PRO A 184 8.96 4.80 -20.19
C PRO A 184 8.31 5.69 -21.25
N HIS A 185 7.48 5.11 -22.12
CA HIS A 185 6.80 5.82 -23.20
C HIS A 185 5.61 6.65 -22.69
N CYS A 186 4.98 6.18 -21.61
CA CYS A 186 3.81 6.77 -20.99
C CYS A 186 4.19 7.74 -19.85
N MET A 187 5.22 7.37 -19.07
CA MET A 187 5.77 8.17 -17.96
C MET A 187 7.22 8.57 -18.25
N PRO A 188 7.46 9.61 -19.07
CA PRO A 188 8.82 10.03 -19.43
C PRO A 188 9.55 10.67 -18.25
N GLY A 189 10.88 10.56 -18.24
CA GLY A 189 11.72 11.24 -17.24
C GLY A 189 11.76 12.78 -17.40
N PRO A 190 12.22 13.49 -16.35
CA PRO A 190 12.14 14.96 -16.21
C PRO A 190 12.86 15.80 -17.29
N ASN A 191 13.71 15.21 -18.14
CA ASN A 191 14.65 15.98 -18.98
C ASN A 191 14.32 16.01 -20.48
N SER A 192 13.07 15.80 -20.88
CA SER A 192 12.68 15.91 -22.30
C SER A 192 12.24 17.32 -22.69
N TRP A 193 13.12 18.32 -22.53
CA TRP A 193 12.86 19.72 -22.93
C TRP A 193 12.41 19.85 -24.41
N ARG A 194 12.91 18.97 -25.29
CA ARG A 194 12.47 18.85 -26.68
C ARG A 194 10.99 18.48 -26.81
N ARG A 195 10.48 17.64 -25.90
CA ARG A 195 9.06 17.29 -25.83
C ARG A 195 8.26 18.48 -25.32
N LEU A 196 8.69 19.16 -24.25
CA LEU A 196 8.02 20.37 -23.72
C LEU A 196 7.79 21.43 -24.81
N LEU A 197 8.76 21.65 -25.70
CA LEU A 197 8.64 22.51 -26.89
C LEU A 197 7.71 21.91 -27.97
N PHE A 198 7.75 20.60 -28.19
CA PHE A 198 6.89 19.89 -29.13
C PHE A 198 5.41 19.92 -28.72
N TRP A 199 5.09 19.73 -27.43
CA TRP A 199 3.71 19.75 -26.89
C TRP A 199 3.11 21.15 -26.85
N ARG A 200 3.91 22.19 -26.59
CA ARG A 200 3.44 23.59 -26.68
C ARG A 200 3.04 24.02 -28.09
N THR A 201 3.58 23.36 -29.12
CA THR A 201 3.36 23.70 -30.52
C THR A 201 2.37 22.77 -31.23
N HIS A 202 2.07 21.62 -30.62
CA HIS A 202 1.16 20.62 -31.14
C HIS A 202 0.27 20.12 -29.99
N PRO A 203 -0.96 20.67 -29.80
CA PRO A 203 -1.91 20.10 -28.87
C PRO A 203 -2.18 18.67 -29.34
N ALA A 204 -1.56 17.70 -28.67
CA ALA A 204 -1.66 16.33 -29.10
C ALA A 204 -3.09 15.87 -28.86
N ARG A 205 -3.66 15.21 -29.87
CA ARG A 205 -4.78 14.29 -29.67
C ARG A 205 -4.45 13.38 -28.49
N PRO A 206 -5.44 12.96 -27.67
CA PRO A 206 -5.23 12.04 -26.57
C PRO A 206 -4.31 10.90 -27.00
N ALA A 207 -3.11 10.86 -26.42
CA ALA A 207 -2.14 9.84 -26.78
C ALA A 207 -2.74 8.48 -26.40
N SER A 208 -2.85 7.56 -27.35
CA SER A 208 -3.50 6.26 -27.13
C SER A 208 -2.72 5.31 -26.22
N CYS A 209 -1.62 5.76 -25.61
CA CYS A 209 -0.68 4.89 -24.88
C CYS A 209 -1.30 4.20 -23.66
N CYS A 210 -2.26 4.83 -22.98
CA CYS A 210 -2.94 4.23 -21.84
C CYS A 210 -4.34 4.83 -21.67
N TRP A 211 -5.14 4.21 -20.80
CA TRP A 211 -6.49 4.72 -20.48
C TRP A 211 -6.48 6.16 -19.96
N TYR A 212 -5.48 6.56 -19.14
CA TYR A 212 -5.41 7.92 -18.61
C TYR A 212 -5.19 8.96 -19.71
N HIS A 213 -4.28 8.74 -20.66
CA HIS A 213 -4.05 9.69 -21.76
C HIS A 213 -5.19 9.74 -22.78
N GLN A 214 -6.13 8.80 -22.73
CA GLN A 214 -7.33 8.78 -23.58
C GLN A 214 -8.47 9.67 -23.05
N GLN A 215 -8.40 10.14 -21.80
CA GLN A 215 -9.45 10.97 -21.20
C GLN A 215 -9.27 12.45 -21.57
N ASP A 216 -10.38 13.22 -21.61
CA ASP A 216 -10.35 14.68 -21.71
C ASP A 216 -10.21 15.30 -20.30
N TRP A 217 -8.95 15.44 -19.84
CA TRP A 217 -8.71 15.93 -18.49
C TRP A 217 -9.03 17.41 -18.28
N THR A 218 -9.06 18.20 -19.35
CA THR A 218 -9.48 19.61 -19.27
C THR A 218 -10.95 19.66 -18.86
N ARG A 219 -11.82 19.01 -19.63
CA ARG A 219 -13.26 18.95 -19.33
C ARG A 219 -13.54 18.28 -17.99
N LEU A 220 -12.86 17.16 -17.70
CA LEU A 220 -13.04 16.44 -16.44
C LEU A 220 -12.62 17.28 -15.22
N SER A 221 -11.52 18.02 -15.32
CA SER A 221 -11.06 18.87 -14.22
C SER A 221 -12.00 20.06 -14.00
N GLU A 222 -12.47 20.72 -15.06
CA GLU A 222 -13.47 21.79 -14.96
C GLU A 222 -14.79 21.29 -14.34
N THR A 223 -15.22 20.09 -14.75
CA THR A 223 -16.41 19.44 -14.19
C THR A 223 -16.23 19.12 -12.72
N ALA A 224 -15.10 18.51 -12.34
CA ALA A 224 -14.79 18.19 -10.94
C ALA A 224 -14.71 19.45 -10.05
N ILE A 225 -14.08 20.52 -10.55
CA ILE A 225 -14.01 21.83 -9.86
C ILE A 225 -15.41 22.37 -9.60
N THR A 226 -16.24 22.44 -10.64
CA THR A 226 -17.63 22.95 -10.51
C THR A 226 -18.41 22.14 -9.48
N LEU A 227 -18.28 20.81 -9.50
CA LEU A 227 -19.00 19.93 -8.57
C LEU A 227 -18.54 20.11 -7.12
N ILE A 228 -17.26 20.33 -6.87
CA ILE A 228 -16.72 20.58 -5.52
C ILE A 228 -17.12 21.96 -5.01
N GLU A 229 -17.07 22.98 -5.86
CA GLU A 229 -17.55 24.33 -5.51
C GLU A 229 -19.04 24.31 -5.16
N ASP A 230 -19.84 23.54 -5.91
CA ASP A 230 -21.24 23.31 -5.60
C ASP A 230 -21.44 22.55 -4.28
N ALA A 231 -20.66 21.49 -4.04
CA ALA A 231 -20.69 20.72 -2.79
C ALA A 231 -20.41 21.63 -1.58
N HIS A 232 -19.38 22.48 -1.67
CA HIS A 232 -19.05 23.45 -0.63
C HIS A 232 -20.16 24.50 -0.43
N ARG A 233 -20.77 24.99 -1.52
CA ARG A 233 -21.88 25.95 -1.45
C ARG A 233 -23.10 25.36 -0.73
N ASP A 234 -23.34 24.08 -0.92
CA ASP A 234 -24.44 23.33 -0.31
C ASP A 234 -24.07 22.76 1.08
N GLY A 235 -22.87 23.06 1.59
CA GLY A 235 -22.43 22.69 2.93
C GLY A 235 -21.90 21.27 3.09
N ALA A 236 -21.66 20.54 1.99
CA ALA A 236 -21.00 19.24 2.06
C ALA A 236 -19.51 19.42 2.44
N THR A 237 -19.02 18.56 3.32
CA THR A 237 -17.64 18.62 3.84
C THR A 237 -17.03 17.23 3.89
N GLY A 238 -15.69 17.17 3.88
CA GLY A 238 -14.98 15.91 4.13
C GLY A 238 -15.39 14.78 3.19
N CYS A 239 -15.77 13.65 3.79
CA CYS A 239 -16.17 12.44 3.08
C CYS A 239 -17.47 12.61 2.26
N ASP A 240 -18.29 13.63 2.52
CA ASP A 240 -19.57 13.85 1.82
C ASP A 240 -19.41 14.49 0.44
N ILE A 241 -18.28 15.18 0.19
CA ILE A 241 -18.04 15.92 -1.06
C ILE A 241 -18.05 14.99 -2.29
N ALA A 242 -17.37 13.84 -2.21
CA ALA A 242 -17.28 12.92 -3.35
C ALA A 242 -18.62 12.25 -3.69
N PRO A 243 -19.36 11.65 -2.72
CA PRO A 243 -20.72 11.16 -2.96
C PRO A 243 -21.62 12.24 -3.56
N TYR A 244 -21.66 13.44 -2.97
CA TYR A 244 -22.45 14.56 -3.48
C TYR A 244 -22.11 14.87 -4.95
N ALA A 245 -20.83 15.05 -5.26
CA ALA A 245 -20.37 15.41 -6.59
C ALA A 245 -20.69 14.32 -7.63
N LEU A 246 -20.51 13.05 -7.26
CA LEU A 246 -20.77 11.91 -8.14
C LEU A 246 -22.28 11.65 -8.34
N ASP A 247 -23.11 11.87 -7.32
CA ASP A 247 -24.56 11.80 -7.45
C ASP A 247 -25.07 12.91 -8.37
N LYS A 248 -24.59 14.14 -8.18
CA LYS A 248 -24.94 15.29 -9.02
C LYS A 248 -24.51 15.10 -10.48
N ALA A 249 -23.29 14.58 -10.70
CA ALA A 249 -22.80 14.24 -12.04
C ALA A 249 -23.68 13.18 -12.72
N ARG A 250 -24.08 12.13 -11.99
CA ARG A 250 -25.00 11.09 -12.49
C ARG A 250 -26.38 11.65 -12.83
N ALA A 251 -26.91 12.55 -12.00
CA ALA A 251 -28.21 13.18 -12.22
C ALA A 251 -28.23 14.10 -13.45
N ALA A 252 -27.10 14.73 -13.80
CA ALA A 252 -26.97 15.57 -14.99
C ALA A 252 -27.01 14.79 -16.33
N GLY A 253 -27.04 13.45 -16.26
CA GLY A 253 -27.17 12.55 -17.41
C GLY A 253 -25.97 11.63 -17.58
N PRO A 254 -26.01 10.72 -18.57
CA PRO A 254 -24.89 9.84 -18.87
C PRO A 254 -23.73 10.66 -19.46
N ALA A 255 -22.91 11.24 -18.59
CA ALA A 255 -21.58 11.66 -18.98
C ALA A 255 -20.79 10.40 -19.36
N ALA A 256 -20.19 10.38 -20.54
CA ALA A 256 -19.41 9.25 -21.05
C ALA A 256 -18.23 8.86 -20.13
N ASP A 257 -17.88 9.70 -19.15
CA ASP A 257 -16.64 9.59 -18.38
C ASP A 257 -16.85 9.53 -16.86
N ASN A 258 -17.98 8.99 -16.38
CA ASN A 258 -18.24 8.79 -14.94
C ASN A 258 -17.11 8.06 -14.21
N HIS A 259 -16.44 7.12 -14.88
CA HIS A 259 -15.29 6.42 -14.30
C HIS A 259 -14.07 7.35 -14.15
N ALA A 260 -13.76 8.17 -15.16
CA ALA A 260 -12.65 9.11 -15.08
C ALA A 260 -12.88 10.20 -14.03
N LEU A 261 -14.10 10.73 -13.95
CA LEU A 261 -14.50 11.65 -12.91
C LEU A 261 -14.39 11.02 -11.51
N HIS A 262 -14.83 9.77 -11.35
CA HIS A 262 -14.66 9.01 -10.12
C HIS A 262 -13.19 8.90 -9.70
N THR A 263 -12.24 8.75 -10.64
CA THR A 263 -10.82 8.75 -10.28
C THR A 263 -10.35 10.08 -9.68
N LEU A 264 -10.94 11.22 -10.06
CA LEU A 264 -10.57 12.53 -9.49
C LEU A 264 -11.19 12.78 -8.12
N LEU A 265 -12.39 12.25 -7.88
CA LEU A 265 -13.19 12.58 -6.70
C LEU A 265 -13.08 11.54 -5.58
N ALA A 266 -13.01 10.24 -5.89
CA ALA A 266 -13.00 9.23 -4.82
C ALA A 266 -11.72 9.34 -3.96
N PRO A 267 -11.80 9.49 -2.63
CA PRO A 267 -10.62 9.74 -1.78
C PRO A 267 -9.48 8.72 -1.96
N SER A 268 -9.81 7.44 -2.12
CA SER A 268 -8.84 6.35 -2.35
C SER A 268 -8.15 6.41 -3.72
N LEU A 269 -8.75 7.11 -4.68
CA LEU A 269 -8.27 7.22 -6.05
C LEU A 269 -7.82 8.62 -6.42
N ALA A 270 -8.14 9.67 -5.67
CA ALA A 270 -7.88 11.06 -6.02
C ALA A 270 -6.38 11.37 -6.15
N ILE A 271 -6.04 12.53 -6.70
CA ILE A 271 -4.64 12.97 -6.75
C ILE A 271 -4.23 13.39 -5.34
N CYS A 272 -3.32 12.64 -4.73
CA CYS A 272 -2.80 12.93 -3.40
C CYS A 272 -1.30 13.15 -3.51
N ALA A 273 -0.88 14.39 -3.23
CA ALA A 273 0.51 14.80 -3.35
C ALA A 273 0.86 15.83 -2.27
N THR A 274 1.91 15.54 -1.50
CA THR A 274 2.58 16.53 -0.64
C THR A 274 3.90 16.91 -1.32
N SER A 275 5.04 16.34 -0.89
CA SER A 275 6.34 16.48 -1.57
C SER A 275 6.54 15.45 -2.69
N ALA A 276 5.75 14.36 -2.68
CA ALA A 276 5.72 13.32 -3.69
C ALA A 276 4.28 12.82 -3.87
N PHE A 277 4.03 12.07 -4.96
CA PHE A 277 2.73 11.45 -5.18
C PHE A 277 2.55 10.20 -4.30
N THR A 278 1.49 10.21 -3.50
CA THR A 278 0.92 8.98 -2.92
C THR A 278 0.02 8.31 -3.94
N ASN A 279 -0.76 9.10 -4.70
CA ASN A 279 -1.61 8.62 -5.79
C ASN A 279 -1.73 9.68 -6.89
N GLY A 280 -1.99 9.25 -8.13
CA GLY A 280 -2.35 10.13 -9.24
C GLY A 280 -1.22 10.63 -10.12
N GLN A 281 0.01 10.17 -9.88
CA GLN A 281 1.17 10.56 -10.69
C GLN A 281 0.94 10.42 -12.21
N HIS A 282 0.31 9.32 -12.63
CA HIS A 282 0.02 9.06 -14.05
C HIS A 282 -1.01 10.05 -14.62
N ARG A 283 -2.09 10.32 -13.88
CA ARG A 283 -3.10 11.31 -14.27
C ARG A 283 -2.49 12.70 -14.40
N VAL A 284 -1.64 13.09 -13.47
CA VAL A 284 -0.94 14.37 -13.53
C VAL A 284 -0.01 14.45 -14.73
N GLN A 285 0.67 13.37 -15.11
CA GLN A 285 1.44 13.32 -16.34
C GLN A 285 0.54 13.55 -17.57
N ALA A 286 -0.59 12.84 -17.67
CA ALA A 286 -1.55 13.03 -18.77
C ALA A 286 -2.13 14.45 -18.81
N MET A 287 -2.48 15.03 -17.65
CA MET A 287 -2.94 16.41 -17.52
C MET A 287 -1.89 17.42 -17.99
N ARG A 288 -0.61 17.22 -17.65
CA ARG A 288 0.49 18.07 -18.12
C ARG A 288 0.68 17.99 -19.62
N ASP A 289 0.62 16.78 -20.16
CA ASP A 289 0.72 16.55 -21.61
C ASP A 289 -0.45 17.20 -22.37
N GLN A 290 -1.63 17.28 -21.75
CA GLN A 290 -2.82 17.95 -22.30
C GLN A 290 -2.91 19.45 -21.99
N GLY A 291 -1.98 20.00 -21.20
CA GLY A 291 -1.96 21.43 -20.86
C GLY A 291 -3.03 21.86 -19.85
N VAL A 292 -3.55 20.95 -19.03
CA VAL A 292 -4.54 21.27 -17.98
C VAL A 292 -3.94 22.25 -16.97
N ILE A 293 -4.66 23.33 -16.68
CA ILE A 293 -4.16 24.43 -15.83
C ILE A 293 -4.38 24.12 -14.35
N ARG A 294 -5.60 23.70 -13.99
CA ARG A 294 -6.04 23.43 -12.62
C ARG A 294 -6.75 22.09 -12.57
N THR A 295 -6.59 21.40 -11.45
CA THR A 295 -7.29 20.16 -11.17
C THR A 295 -7.59 20.06 -9.68
N ILE A 296 -8.19 18.96 -9.27
CA ILE A 296 -8.52 18.67 -7.88
C ILE A 296 -7.48 17.75 -7.26
N THR A 297 -7.04 18.11 -6.07
CA THR A 297 -6.23 17.26 -5.21
C THR A 297 -6.92 17.02 -3.88
N VAL A 298 -6.60 15.89 -3.26
CA VAL A 298 -7.06 15.56 -1.92
C VAL A 298 -5.86 15.58 -0.98
N ARG A 299 -5.98 16.37 0.08
CA ARG A 299 -5.13 16.29 1.27
C ARG A 299 -5.92 15.63 2.38
N TRP A 300 -5.25 14.88 3.22
CA TRP A 300 -5.84 14.29 4.40
C TRP A 300 -5.55 15.20 5.60
N HIS A 301 -6.59 15.52 6.36
CA HIS A 301 -6.48 16.35 7.55
C HIS A 301 -6.94 15.54 8.76
N THR A 302 -6.06 15.40 9.74
CA THR A 302 -6.37 14.84 11.05
C THR A 302 -6.99 15.92 11.94
N PRO A 303 -8.26 15.81 12.35
CA PRO A 303 -8.91 16.80 13.20
C PRO A 303 -8.14 16.99 14.52
N GLY A 304 -7.82 18.24 14.87
CA GLY A 304 -7.11 18.57 16.10
C GLY A 304 -5.59 18.42 16.06
N ALA A 305 -5.00 18.01 14.94
CA ALA A 305 -3.57 18.18 14.73
C ALA A 305 -3.22 19.67 14.59
N PRO A 306 -2.13 20.17 15.23
CA PRO A 306 -1.70 21.56 15.05
C PRO A 306 -1.45 21.82 13.57
N THR A 307 -2.00 22.91 13.06
CA THR A 307 -1.75 23.31 11.67
C THR A 307 -0.31 23.80 11.55
N GLU A 308 0.34 23.67 10.39
CA GLU A 308 1.70 24.23 10.16
C GLU A 308 1.77 25.74 10.47
N THR A 309 0.62 26.43 10.46
CA THR A 309 0.45 27.82 10.86
C THR A 309 0.48 28.06 12.38
N ASP A 310 0.26 27.05 13.22
CA ASP A 310 0.30 27.14 14.68
C ASP A 310 1.71 26.93 15.27
N LEU A 311 2.69 26.59 14.42
CA LEU A 311 4.09 26.33 14.80
C LEU A 311 5.03 27.52 14.48
N GLY A 312 4.47 28.70 14.20
CA GLY A 312 5.19 29.94 13.92
C GLY A 312 5.54 30.76 15.15
#